data_AF-A0A1Y0H816-F1
#
_entry.id   AF-A0A1Y0H816-F1
#
_cell.length_a   1.000
_cell.length_b   1.000
_cell.length_c   1.000
_cell.angle_alpha   90.00
_cell.angle_beta   90.00
_cell.angle_gamma   90.00
#
_symmetry.space_group_name_H-M   'P 1'
#
loop_
_entity.id
_entity.type
_entity.pdbx_description
1 polymer ?
#
loop_
_entity_poly.entity_id
_entity_poly.type
_entity_poly.pdbx_seq_one_letter_code
_entity_poly.pdbx_strand_id
1 'polypeptide(L)'
;MRTAWKSRRSATSRRCRTTVAARPRSAASKPSHLSSNLMPHIQVLDTTENYARFVLEPLERGYGQTIGNALRRVLLSSIPGAAVAAIKIDRVFHEFGTIPGAKEDVTELILNLRELAIAVDPDHEDDELVLKVDVQGPGRVTGADLVCPEGVEIRNPEYCLLTLSDENERFTAEFFVETGVGYVLPTAQEKYRGVIGLIPMGSQYTPVTKANYIVESTRVGNRTDYERLVLEVWTNGSVAPNDALTQAAHILDKYFRMFFELGRVGLGRPEVDNDAQEDELINVPDMSIDDLDFSQRTFNCLRRAGIMTLRQLAISNEGELTSIRGFGKKSLNEVRERLSQHGVDLKPARGSFASIDLLDDDDDDL
;
A
#
# COMPACT_ATOMS: atom_id res chain seq x y z
N MET A 1 72.42 3.45 56.86
CA MET A 1 72.16 4.00 58.21
C MET A 1 70.65 4.15 58.37
N ARG A 2 70.00 3.29 59.17
CA ARG A 2 69.41 3.63 60.49
C ARG A 2 68.32 4.73 60.33
N THR A 3 67.03 4.53 60.60
CA THR A 3 66.38 3.70 61.64
C THR A 3 64.87 3.62 61.39
N ALA A 4 64.30 2.43 61.59
CA ALA A 4 62.89 2.21 61.88
C ALA A 4 62.65 2.26 63.40
N TRP A 5 61.45 2.69 63.85
CA TRP A 5 60.74 2.18 65.05
C TRP A 5 59.41 2.95 65.22
N LYS A 6 58.24 2.28 65.13
CA LYS A 6 57.49 1.58 66.21
C LYS A 6 56.89 2.58 67.22
N SER A 7 55.65 2.49 67.72
CA SER A 7 54.70 1.39 67.92
C SER A 7 53.36 2.01 68.44
N ARG A 8 52.16 1.59 68.00
CA ARG A 8 51.24 0.56 68.56
C ARG A 8 50.34 0.97 69.75
N ARG A 9 49.06 0.53 69.60
CA ARG A 9 48.00 0.17 70.61
C ARG A 9 47.23 1.33 71.26
N SER A 10 45.93 1.24 71.64
CA SER A 10 44.80 0.30 71.42
C SER A 10 43.62 0.81 72.27
N ALA A 11 42.37 0.70 71.77
CA ALA A 11 41.07 0.58 72.47
C ALA A 11 40.68 1.68 73.52
N THR A 12 39.43 2.12 73.71
CA THR A 12 38.19 1.35 73.87
C THR A 12 36.94 2.27 73.89
N SER A 13 35.88 1.83 73.24
CA SER A 13 34.43 2.03 73.47
C SER A 13 33.82 3.38 73.89
N ARG A 14 32.81 3.81 73.12
CA ARG A 14 31.43 4.01 73.64
C ARG A 14 30.39 3.71 72.56
N ARG A 15 29.41 2.90 72.96
CA ARG A 15 28.28 2.38 72.16
C ARG A 15 27.32 3.50 71.75
N CYS A 16 26.82 3.46 70.52
CA CYS A 16 25.48 3.94 70.18
C CYS A 16 24.71 2.79 69.54
N ARG A 17 23.74 2.25 70.29
CA ARG A 17 22.68 1.39 69.76
C ARG A 17 21.64 2.33 69.16
N THR A 18 21.41 2.23 67.85
CA THR A 18 20.20 2.76 67.24
C THR A 18 19.48 1.62 66.55
N THR A 19 18.27 1.40 67.03
CA THR A 19 17.30 0.37 66.69
C THR A 19 16.92 0.38 65.21
N VAL A 20 16.93 -0.82 64.62
CA VAL A 20 16.37 -1.12 63.30
C VAL A 20 14.85 -1.01 63.38
N ALA A 21 14.27 0.02 62.76
CA ALA A 21 12.83 0.11 62.52
C ALA A 21 12.51 -0.45 61.13
N ALA A 22 11.68 -1.50 61.11
CA ALA A 22 11.26 -2.19 59.89
C ALA A 22 10.43 -1.26 58.99
N ARG A 23 10.77 -1.19 57.69
CA ARG A 23 9.96 -0.52 56.67
C ARG A 23 8.65 -1.29 56.45
N PRO A 24 7.49 -0.61 56.33
CA PRO A 24 6.24 -1.28 56.00
C PRO A 24 6.29 -1.82 54.57
N ARG A 25 5.81 -3.05 54.38
CA ARG A 25 5.68 -3.74 53.09
C ARG A 25 4.89 -2.87 52.11
N SER A 26 5.52 -2.44 51.02
CA SER A 26 4.82 -1.81 49.90
C SER A 26 3.78 -2.79 49.35
N ALA A 27 2.52 -2.35 49.34
CA ALA A 27 1.42 -3.07 48.72
C ALA A 27 1.79 -3.38 47.26
N ALA A 28 1.82 -4.66 46.91
CA ALA A 28 1.93 -5.11 45.53
C ALA A 28 0.68 -4.63 44.78
N SER A 29 0.83 -3.57 43.98
CA SER A 29 -0.14 -3.21 42.97
C SER A 29 -0.24 -4.36 41.98
N LYS A 30 -1.42 -5.00 41.89
CA LYS A 30 -1.74 -5.96 40.83
C LYS A 30 -1.40 -5.33 39.47
N PRO A 31 -0.76 -6.05 38.53
CA PRO A 31 -0.59 -5.53 37.19
C PRO A 31 -1.99 -5.37 36.57
N SER A 32 -2.41 -4.12 36.39
CA SER A 32 -3.61 -3.79 35.65
C SER A 32 -3.41 -4.26 34.22
N HIS A 33 -4.27 -5.18 33.78
CA HIS A 33 -4.49 -5.48 32.37
C HIS A 33 -4.92 -4.20 31.65
N LEU A 34 -3.96 -3.48 31.08
CA LEU A 34 -4.17 -2.44 30.08
C LEU A 34 -3.20 -2.67 28.92
N SER A 35 -3.35 -3.83 28.28
CA SER A 35 -3.01 -3.97 26.86
C SER A 35 -4.25 -3.54 26.07
N SER A 36 -4.59 -2.26 26.13
CA SER A 36 -5.45 -1.65 25.12
C SER A 36 -4.70 -1.79 23.80
N ASN A 37 -5.30 -2.48 22.83
CA ASN A 37 -4.82 -2.56 21.45
C ASN A 37 -4.43 -1.17 20.96
N LEU A 38 -3.13 -0.89 20.98
CA LEU A 38 -2.57 0.38 20.54
C LEU A 38 -2.35 0.23 19.03
N MET A 39 -3.43 0.28 18.27
CA MET A 39 -3.34 0.15 16.82
C MET A 39 -2.68 1.42 16.25
N PRO A 40 -1.62 1.28 15.42
CA PRO A 40 -1.06 2.40 14.69
C PRO A 40 -2.16 3.07 13.86
N HIS A 41 -2.20 4.39 13.88
CA HIS A 41 -3.11 5.16 13.04
C HIS A 41 -2.33 6.12 12.16
N ILE A 42 -2.85 6.35 10.96
CA ILE A 42 -2.35 7.38 10.05
C ILE A 42 -3.19 8.65 10.19
N GLN A 43 -2.52 9.80 10.25
CA GLN A 43 -3.15 11.12 10.23
C GLN A 43 -2.51 11.96 9.14
N VAL A 44 -3.32 12.80 8.49
CA VAL A 44 -2.85 13.80 7.54
C VAL A 44 -2.80 15.15 8.25
N LEU A 45 -1.60 15.72 8.42
CA LEU A 45 -1.41 16.98 9.15
C LEU A 45 -1.61 18.20 8.26
N ASP A 46 -0.94 18.19 7.11
CA ASP A 46 -0.94 19.29 6.15
C ASP A 46 -1.25 18.69 4.77
N THR A 47 -2.14 19.33 4.02
CA THR A 47 -2.43 18.96 2.63
C THR A 47 -2.64 20.22 1.82
N THR A 48 -1.84 20.37 0.79
CA THR A 48 -2.09 21.25 -0.35
C THR A 48 -2.25 20.38 -1.59
N GLU A 49 -2.45 21.00 -2.74
CA GLU A 49 -2.61 20.29 -4.01
C GLU A 49 -1.40 19.42 -4.37
N ASN A 50 -0.19 19.98 -4.22
CA ASN A 50 1.07 19.35 -4.64
C ASN A 50 1.94 18.88 -3.46
N TYR A 51 1.44 18.95 -2.23
CA TYR A 51 2.20 18.55 -1.05
C TYR A 51 1.29 17.99 0.05
N ALA A 52 1.73 16.91 0.70
CA ALA A 52 1.09 16.43 1.91
C ALA A 52 2.09 15.92 2.94
N ARG A 53 1.69 16.05 4.20
CA ARG A 53 2.43 15.57 5.37
C ARG A 53 1.59 14.59 6.17
N PHE A 54 2.11 13.37 6.30
CA PHE A 54 1.49 12.24 6.96
C PHE A 54 2.20 11.91 8.26
N VAL A 55 1.45 11.47 9.25
CA VAL A 55 1.98 10.98 10.53
C VAL A 55 1.43 9.59 10.80
N LEU A 56 2.33 8.64 11.04
CA LEU A 56 2.02 7.29 11.46
C LEU A 56 2.59 7.06 12.86
N GLU A 57 1.69 6.86 13.83
CA GLU A 57 2.04 6.57 15.22
C GLU A 57 0.93 5.78 15.93
N PRO A 58 1.25 5.04 17.01
CA PRO A 58 2.59 4.71 17.49
C PRO A 58 3.18 3.49 16.76
N LEU A 59 4.48 3.53 16.49
CA LEU A 59 5.25 2.43 15.88
C LEU A 59 6.22 1.82 16.88
N GLU A 60 6.42 0.51 16.82
CA GLU A 60 7.49 -0.15 17.57
C GLU A 60 8.87 0.34 17.08
N ARG A 61 9.86 0.32 17.98
CA ARG A 61 11.19 0.86 17.70
C ARG A 61 11.83 0.19 16.46
N GLY A 62 12.35 1.01 15.55
CA GLY A 62 12.97 0.58 14.29
C GLY A 62 12.00 0.49 13.10
N TYR A 63 10.69 0.37 13.33
CA TYR A 63 9.73 0.29 12.24
C TYR A 63 9.56 1.62 11.50
N GLY A 64 9.74 2.76 12.17
CA GLY A 64 9.66 4.07 11.50
C GLY A 64 10.66 4.19 10.34
N GLN A 65 11.89 3.71 10.56
CA GLN A 65 12.94 3.73 9.52
C GLN A 65 12.64 2.74 8.39
N THR A 66 12.21 1.53 8.71
CA THR A 66 11.89 0.51 7.70
C THR A 66 10.75 0.95 6.80
N ILE A 67 9.64 1.40 7.40
CA ILE A 67 8.44 1.84 6.67
C ILE A 67 8.74 3.12 5.87
N GLY A 68 9.36 4.11 6.51
CA GLY A 68 9.68 5.39 5.86
C GLY A 68 10.61 5.23 4.66
N ASN A 69 11.67 4.44 4.80
CA ASN A 69 12.59 4.19 3.69
C ASN A 69 11.94 3.36 2.56
N ALA A 70 11.14 2.35 2.89
CA ALA A 70 10.44 1.55 1.89
C ALA A 70 9.47 2.40 1.05
N LEU A 71 8.60 3.17 1.72
CA LEU A 71 7.65 4.06 1.04
C LEU A 71 8.37 5.12 0.23
N ARG A 72 9.40 5.78 0.78
CA ARG A 72 10.18 6.78 0.05
C ARG A 72 10.77 6.24 -1.25
N ARG A 73 11.29 5.01 -1.24
CA ARG A 73 11.85 4.38 -2.44
C ARG A 73 10.78 4.17 -3.50
N VAL A 74 9.66 3.57 -3.14
CA VAL A 74 8.57 3.28 -4.07
C VAL A 74 7.93 4.55 -4.63
N LEU A 75 7.72 5.56 -3.79
CA LEU A 75 7.21 6.87 -4.19
C LEU A 75 8.06 7.50 -5.30
N LEU A 76 9.38 7.39 -5.22
CA LEU A 76 10.30 8.00 -6.20
C LEU A 76 10.55 7.13 -7.44
N SER A 77 10.28 5.82 -7.38
CA SER A 77 10.66 4.89 -8.46
C SER A 77 9.49 4.31 -9.24
N SER A 78 8.34 4.10 -8.59
CA SER A 78 7.37 3.10 -9.05
C SER A 78 5.95 3.63 -9.17
N ILE A 79 5.73 4.92 -8.92
CA ILE A 79 4.43 5.55 -9.12
C ILE A 79 4.23 5.78 -10.63
N PRO A 80 3.11 5.31 -11.20
CA PRO A 80 2.77 5.56 -12.59
C PRO A 80 2.49 7.04 -12.83
N GLY A 81 2.82 7.51 -14.03
CA GLY A 81 2.52 8.85 -14.48
C GLY A 81 2.61 8.96 -16.00
N ALA A 82 2.39 10.17 -16.51
CA ALA A 82 2.36 10.44 -17.95
C ALA A 82 3.48 11.40 -18.36
N ALA A 83 4.04 11.18 -19.55
CA ALA A 83 5.11 12.01 -20.10
C ALA A 83 5.10 11.99 -21.64
N VAL A 84 5.72 13.00 -22.24
CA VAL A 84 5.93 13.06 -23.69
C VAL A 84 6.99 12.04 -24.10
N ALA A 85 6.63 11.14 -25.01
CA ALA A 85 7.47 10.07 -25.57
C ALA A 85 8.18 10.49 -26.85
N ALA A 86 7.47 11.20 -27.72
CA ALA A 86 8.01 11.68 -28.99
C ALA A 86 7.38 13.00 -29.38
N ILE A 87 8.10 13.76 -30.21
CA ILE A 87 7.62 15.04 -30.73
C ILE A 87 7.76 15.06 -32.25
N LYS A 88 6.79 15.68 -32.91
CA LYS A 88 6.79 15.93 -34.34
C LYS A 88 6.52 17.42 -34.56
N ILE A 89 7.49 18.10 -35.14
CA ILE A 89 7.44 19.56 -35.32
C ILE A 89 7.44 19.82 -36.83
N ASP A 90 6.61 20.76 -37.28
CA ASP A 90 6.61 21.15 -38.69
C ASP A 90 7.98 21.73 -39.11
N ARG A 91 8.43 21.37 -40.33
CA ARG A 91 9.72 21.79 -40.92
C ARG A 91 11.00 21.41 -40.14
N VAL A 92 10.90 20.57 -39.10
CA VAL A 92 12.05 20.10 -38.29
C VAL A 92 12.09 18.58 -38.31
N PHE A 93 13.25 18.01 -38.67
CA PHE A 93 13.40 16.56 -38.85
C PHE A 93 14.32 15.87 -37.84
N HIS A 94 15.04 16.65 -37.01
CA HIS A 94 16.01 16.13 -36.05
C HIS A 94 16.11 17.05 -34.82
N GLU A 95 16.60 16.49 -33.71
CA GLU A 95 16.70 17.11 -32.38
C GLU A 95 17.66 18.31 -32.31
N PHE A 96 18.61 18.41 -33.24
CA PHE A 96 19.58 19.51 -33.30
C PHE A 96 19.11 20.68 -34.20
N GLY A 97 17.83 20.66 -34.60
CA GLY A 97 17.26 21.67 -35.49
C GLY A 97 16.97 22.97 -34.76
N THR A 98 16.91 24.06 -35.51
CA THR A 98 16.31 25.32 -35.04
C THR A 98 14.84 25.34 -35.45
N ILE A 99 13.98 25.88 -34.58
CA ILE A 99 12.57 26.06 -34.88
C ILE A 99 12.41 27.43 -35.56
N PRO A 100 11.94 27.50 -36.82
CA PRO A 100 11.77 28.77 -37.52
C PRO A 100 10.87 29.74 -36.75
N GLY A 101 11.34 30.97 -36.51
CA GLY A 101 10.60 32.00 -35.81
C GLY A 101 10.52 31.87 -34.29
N ALA A 102 11.09 30.82 -33.69
CA ALA A 102 11.20 30.67 -32.25
C ALA A 102 12.56 31.16 -31.74
N LYS A 103 12.58 31.60 -30.48
CA LYS A 103 13.81 32.00 -29.78
C LYS A 103 14.61 30.78 -29.30
N GLU A 104 13.90 29.75 -28.84
CA GLU A 104 14.43 28.48 -28.32
C GLU A 104 14.69 27.49 -29.47
N ASP A 105 15.66 26.58 -29.28
CA ASP A 105 15.90 25.47 -30.21
C ASP A 105 15.09 24.21 -29.83
N VAL A 106 15.19 23.16 -30.66
CA VAL A 106 14.46 21.91 -30.42
C VAL A 106 14.94 21.21 -29.13
N THR A 107 16.21 21.36 -28.76
CA THR A 107 16.75 20.74 -27.53
C THR A 107 16.19 21.43 -26.29
N GLU A 108 16.11 22.75 -26.30
CA GLU A 108 15.49 23.54 -25.24
C GLU A 108 13.99 23.24 -25.13
N LEU A 109 13.28 23.10 -26.26
CA LEU A 109 11.89 22.64 -26.26
C LEU A 109 11.74 21.25 -25.63
N ILE A 110 12.61 20.28 -25.97
CA ILE A 110 12.60 18.94 -25.36
C ILE A 110 12.80 19.02 -23.85
N LEU A 111 13.69 19.90 -23.37
CA LEU A 111 13.91 20.11 -21.94
C LEU A 111 12.68 20.74 -21.27
N ASN A 112 12.06 21.73 -21.90
CA ASN A 112 10.85 22.37 -21.38
C ASN A 112 9.67 21.39 -21.32
N LEU A 113 9.52 20.51 -22.32
CA LEU A 113 8.47 19.48 -22.32
C LEU A 113 8.61 18.45 -21.19
N ARG A 114 9.81 18.27 -20.61
CA ARG A 114 10.00 17.40 -19.43
C ARG A 114 9.39 17.97 -18.15
N GLU A 115 9.28 19.28 -18.06
CA GLU A 115 8.71 19.97 -16.90
C GLU A 115 7.19 20.15 -17.01
N LEU A 116 6.59 19.76 -18.14
CA LEU A 116 5.15 19.77 -18.33
C LEU A 116 4.50 18.67 -17.48
N ALA A 117 3.61 19.05 -16.57
CA ALA A 117 2.88 18.14 -15.70
C ALA A 117 1.59 17.69 -16.40
N ILE A 118 1.60 16.45 -16.89
CA ILE A 118 0.49 15.85 -17.63
C ILE A 118 -0.23 14.87 -16.71
N ALA A 119 -1.55 15.01 -16.58
CA ALA A 119 -2.43 14.05 -15.94
C ALA A 119 -3.22 13.33 -17.03
N VAL A 120 -3.35 12.01 -16.90
CA VAL A 120 -4.12 11.15 -17.79
C VAL A 120 -5.12 10.38 -16.93
N ASP A 121 -6.37 10.36 -17.38
CA ASP A 121 -7.42 9.60 -16.72
C ASP A 121 -7.19 8.10 -16.92
N PRO A 122 -7.39 7.26 -15.88
CA PRO A 122 -7.14 5.82 -15.96
C PRO A 122 -7.89 5.09 -17.08
N ASP A 123 -9.05 5.62 -17.49
CA ASP A 123 -9.88 5.03 -18.55
C ASP A 123 -9.29 5.21 -19.96
N HIS A 124 -8.32 6.13 -20.13
CA HIS A 124 -7.71 6.49 -21.42
C HIS A 124 -6.21 6.14 -21.47
N GLU A 125 -5.71 5.29 -20.57
CA GLU A 125 -4.28 4.93 -20.51
C GLU A 125 -3.79 4.17 -21.76
N ASP A 126 -4.66 3.40 -22.41
CA ASP A 126 -4.35 2.58 -23.59
C ASP A 126 -4.53 3.34 -24.92
N ASP A 127 -5.07 4.56 -24.89
CA ASP A 127 -5.38 5.35 -26.08
C ASP A 127 -4.14 6.03 -26.67
N GLU A 128 -4.23 6.39 -27.96
CA GLU A 128 -3.19 7.20 -28.59
C GLU A 128 -3.36 8.68 -28.18
N LEU A 129 -2.63 9.08 -27.14
CA LEU A 129 -2.69 10.42 -26.57
C LEU A 129 -1.75 11.37 -27.33
N VAL A 130 -2.32 12.28 -28.13
CA VAL A 130 -1.56 13.27 -28.89
C VAL A 130 -1.99 14.68 -28.53
N LEU A 131 -1.10 15.44 -27.92
CA LEU A 131 -1.26 16.87 -27.70
C LEU A 131 -0.91 17.62 -28.97
N LYS A 132 -1.74 18.59 -29.38
CA LYS A 132 -1.51 19.38 -30.60
C LYS A 132 -1.37 20.85 -30.24
N VAL A 133 -0.46 21.53 -30.92
CA VAL A 133 -0.27 22.98 -30.77
C VAL A 133 -0.24 23.63 -32.13
N ASP A 134 -0.94 24.75 -32.24
CA ASP A 134 -1.05 25.52 -33.47
C ASP A 134 -1.17 27.01 -33.17
N VAL A 135 -0.04 27.70 -33.17
CA VAL A 135 0.05 29.11 -32.77
C VAL A 135 0.71 29.93 -33.87
N GLN A 136 0.19 31.12 -34.14
CA GLN A 136 0.71 32.05 -35.14
C GLN A 136 0.96 33.42 -34.52
N GLY A 137 2.07 34.06 -34.92
CA GLY A 137 2.42 35.40 -34.48
C GLY A 137 3.31 35.41 -33.23
N PRO A 138 3.76 36.61 -32.80
CA PRO A 138 4.73 36.73 -31.74
C PRO A 138 4.06 36.51 -30.37
N GLY A 139 4.69 35.74 -29.50
CA GLY A 139 4.10 35.42 -28.21
C GLY A 139 4.78 34.26 -27.49
N ARG A 140 4.45 34.09 -26.20
CA ARG A 140 4.86 32.92 -25.42
C ARG A 140 3.87 31.79 -25.69
N VAL A 141 4.38 30.63 -26.11
CA VAL A 141 3.62 29.39 -26.22
C VAL A 141 3.74 28.66 -24.89
N THR A 142 2.60 28.39 -24.27
CA THR A 142 2.49 27.82 -22.93
C THR A 142 1.73 26.49 -22.94
N GLY A 143 1.69 25.79 -21.81
CA GLY A 143 0.87 24.59 -21.64
C GLY A 143 -0.61 24.82 -21.93
N ALA A 144 -1.12 26.04 -21.71
CA ALA A 144 -2.50 26.43 -22.01
C ALA A 144 -2.84 26.45 -23.52
N ASP A 145 -1.84 26.59 -24.38
CA ASP A 145 -2.02 26.61 -25.84
C ASP A 145 -2.09 25.19 -26.44
N LEU A 146 -1.91 24.16 -25.62
CA LEU A 146 -1.99 22.77 -26.02
C LEU A 146 -3.44 22.31 -26.11
N VAL A 147 -3.82 21.83 -27.28
CA VAL A 147 -5.08 21.12 -27.50
C VAL A 147 -4.90 19.69 -27.01
N CYS A 148 -5.56 19.39 -25.89
CA CYS A 148 -5.52 18.07 -25.25
C CYS A 148 -6.66 17.18 -25.77
N PRO A 149 -6.42 15.87 -25.99
CA PRO A 149 -7.47 14.90 -26.25
C PRO A 149 -8.31 14.64 -24.99
N GLU A 150 -9.41 13.89 -25.14
CA GLU A 150 -10.24 13.48 -24.00
C GLU A 150 -9.43 12.67 -22.99
N GLY A 151 -9.68 12.87 -21.69
CA GLY A 151 -8.95 12.20 -20.62
C GLY A 151 -7.54 12.72 -20.35
N VAL A 152 -7.08 13.80 -20.99
CA VAL A 152 -5.75 14.40 -20.74
C VAL A 152 -5.87 15.83 -20.26
N GLU A 153 -5.19 16.15 -19.16
CA GLU A 153 -5.18 17.48 -18.56
C GLU A 153 -3.75 17.94 -18.27
N ILE A 154 -3.46 19.21 -18.58
CA ILE A 154 -2.19 19.86 -18.21
C ILE A 154 -2.37 20.55 -16.86
N ARG A 155 -1.58 20.13 -15.87
CA ARG A 155 -1.66 20.64 -14.49
C ARG A 155 -0.92 21.95 -14.26
N ASN A 156 0.02 22.31 -15.14
CA ASN A 156 0.77 23.57 -15.13
C ASN A 156 0.60 24.36 -16.45
N PRO A 157 -0.61 24.86 -16.75
CA PRO A 157 -0.92 25.53 -18.01
C PRO A 157 -0.08 26.79 -18.26
N GLU A 158 0.42 27.44 -17.21
CA GLU A 158 1.25 28.64 -17.28
C GLU A 158 2.71 28.36 -17.69
N TYR A 159 3.12 27.09 -17.73
CA TYR A 159 4.49 26.72 -18.03
C TYR A 159 4.84 27.07 -19.48
N CYS A 160 6.00 27.69 -19.68
CA CYS A 160 6.45 28.18 -20.98
C CYS A 160 7.14 27.06 -21.75
N LEU A 161 6.67 26.76 -22.96
CA LEU A 161 7.32 25.79 -23.83
C LEU A 161 8.35 26.45 -24.74
N LEU A 162 7.96 27.55 -25.38
CA LEU A 162 8.82 28.35 -26.25
C LEU A 162 8.25 29.76 -26.47
N THR A 163 9.01 30.61 -27.12
CA THR A 163 8.66 31.99 -27.45
C THR A 163 8.81 32.23 -28.95
N LEU A 164 7.72 32.59 -29.62
CA LEU A 164 7.72 33.02 -31.01
C LEU A 164 8.05 34.51 -31.11
N SER A 165 9.02 34.84 -31.94
CA SER A 165 9.50 36.21 -32.14
C SER A 165 8.97 36.83 -33.45
N ASP A 166 8.71 36.00 -34.46
CA ASP A 166 8.34 36.46 -35.80
C ASP A 166 6.82 36.52 -36.01
N GLU A 167 6.33 37.64 -36.56
CA GLU A 167 4.89 37.89 -36.77
C GLU A 167 4.24 36.99 -37.84
N ASN A 168 5.03 36.51 -38.80
CA ASN A 168 4.55 35.72 -39.93
C ASN A 168 4.79 34.22 -39.76
N GLU A 169 5.51 33.81 -38.71
CA GLU A 169 5.80 32.39 -38.48
C GLU A 169 4.68 31.72 -37.69
N ARG A 170 4.47 30.44 -38.01
CA ARG A 170 3.47 29.58 -37.40
C ARG A 170 4.18 28.36 -36.84
N PHE A 171 3.90 28.07 -35.58
CA PHE A 171 4.40 26.89 -34.89
C PHE A 171 3.29 25.85 -34.82
N THR A 172 3.52 24.72 -35.47
CA THR A 172 2.63 23.55 -35.42
C THR A 172 3.43 22.35 -34.99
N ALA A 173 2.99 21.67 -33.94
CA ALA A 173 3.62 20.46 -33.44
C ALA A 173 2.61 19.48 -32.85
N GLU A 174 3.00 18.21 -32.82
CA GLU A 174 2.29 17.09 -32.20
C GLU A 174 3.22 16.46 -31.15
N PHE A 175 2.73 16.32 -29.92
CA PHE A 175 3.44 15.67 -28.82
C PHE A 175 2.72 14.39 -28.44
N PHE A 176 3.42 13.27 -28.60
CA PHE A 176 2.91 11.94 -28.30
C PHE A 176 3.14 11.67 -26.81
N VAL A 177 2.07 11.49 -26.06
CA VAL A 177 2.09 11.23 -24.62
C VAL A 177 1.89 9.75 -24.39
N GLU A 178 2.62 9.22 -23.42
CA GLU A 178 2.45 7.85 -22.94
C GLU A 178 2.36 7.83 -21.42
N THR A 179 1.75 6.78 -20.91
CA THR A 179 1.75 6.44 -19.49
C THR A 179 2.85 5.40 -19.23
N GLY A 180 3.45 5.47 -18.06
CA GLY A 180 4.58 4.60 -17.74
C GLY A 180 5.05 4.77 -16.31
N VAL A 181 6.18 4.15 -16.00
CA VAL A 181 6.79 4.18 -14.67
C VAL A 181 8.27 4.50 -14.80
N GLY A 182 8.76 5.40 -13.95
CA GLY A 182 10.17 5.74 -13.88
C GLY A 182 10.64 6.55 -15.10
N TYR A 183 11.77 6.15 -15.68
CA TYR A 183 12.41 6.89 -16.78
C TYR A 183 12.75 5.95 -17.93
N VAL A 184 12.37 6.36 -19.14
CA VAL A 184 12.65 5.63 -20.39
C VAL A 184 13.56 6.46 -21.28
N LEU A 185 14.62 5.82 -21.80
CA LEU A 185 15.57 6.45 -22.69
C LEU A 185 14.96 6.64 -24.10
N PRO A 186 15.34 7.69 -24.84
CA PRO A 186 14.89 7.87 -26.22
C PRO A 186 15.18 6.66 -27.12
N THR A 187 16.28 5.96 -26.87
CA THR A 187 16.68 4.77 -27.64
C THR A 187 15.80 3.54 -27.39
N ALA A 188 15.11 3.51 -26.24
CA ALA A 188 14.21 2.43 -25.83
C ALA A 188 12.78 2.64 -26.34
N GLN A 189 12.49 3.82 -26.92
CA GLN A 189 11.20 4.13 -27.54
C GLN A 189 11.09 3.47 -28.93
N GLU A 190 10.87 2.15 -28.97
CA GLU A 190 10.83 1.37 -30.22
C GLU A 190 9.71 1.81 -31.17
N LYS A 191 8.55 2.20 -30.62
CA LYS A 191 7.36 2.64 -31.38
C LYS A 191 7.65 3.81 -32.33
N TYR A 192 8.56 4.69 -31.94
CA TYR A 192 8.84 5.93 -32.65
C TYR A 192 10.17 5.91 -33.42
N ARG A 193 10.89 4.78 -33.35
CA ARG A 193 12.23 4.66 -33.91
C ARG A 193 12.19 4.57 -35.44
N GLY A 194 12.98 5.42 -36.10
CA GLY A 194 13.16 5.37 -37.56
C GLY A 194 12.02 5.97 -38.38
N VAL A 195 11.03 6.59 -37.73
CA VAL A 195 9.97 7.35 -38.38
C VAL A 195 10.50 8.73 -38.73
N ILE A 196 10.45 9.11 -40.02
CA ILE A 196 10.98 10.39 -40.49
C ILE A 196 10.14 11.54 -39.92
N GLY A 197 10.80 12.56 -39.36
CA GLY A 197 10.16 13.74 -38.79
C GLY A 197 9.62 13.56 -37.37
N LEU A 198 9.79 12.37 -36.79
CA LEU A 198 9.45 12.10 -35.40
C LEU A 198 10.72 11.98 -34.57
N ILE A 199 10.78 12.76 -33.49
CA ILE A 199 11.96 12.87 -32.63
C ILE A 199 11.60 12.21 -31.29
N PRO A 200 12.07 10.97 -31.02
CA PRO A 200 11.89 10.35 -29.72
C PRO A 200 12.69 11.11 -28.67
N MET A 201 12.11 11.28 -27.49
CA MET A 201 12.77 11.94 -26.36
C MET A 201 12.81 11.04 -25.13
N GLY A 202 13.61 11.46 -24.14
CA GLY A 202 13.68 10.78 -22.86
C GLY A 202 12.48 11.17 -22.01
N SER A 203 11.71 10.18 -21.57
CA SER A 203 10.41 10.36 -20.92
C SER A 203 10.52 10.05 -19.43
N GLN A 204 10.12 11.01 -18.61
CA GLN A 204 10.11 10.89 -17.15
C GLN A 204 8.67 10.78 -16.68
N TYR A 205 8.24 9.57 -16.35
CA TYR A 205 6.87 9.27 -15.93
C TYR A 205 6.67 9.40 -14.42
N THR A 206 7.66 9.91 -13.67
CA THR A 206 7.58 9.99 -12.20
C THR A 206 6.85 11.28 -11.76
N PRO A 207 5.63 11.20 -11.19
CA PRO A 207 4.89 12.39 -10.74
C PRO A 207 5.37 12.93 -9.38
N VAL A 208 6.04 12.10 -8.58
CA VAL A 208 6.58 12.49 -7.26
C VAL A 208 7.95 13.13 -7.45
N THR A 209 8.05 14.44 -7.18
CA THR A 209 9.29 15.20 -7.33
C THR A 209 10.21 15.05 -6.12
N LYS A 210 9.62 14.91 -4.92
CA LYS A 210 10.37 14.78 -3.68
C LYS A 210 9.58 13.97 -2.66
N ALA A 211 10.29 13.14 -1.91
CA ALA A 211 9.77 12.45 -0.74
C ALA A 211 10.81 12.50 0.39
N ASN A 212 10.38 12.89 1.58
CA ASN A 212 11.21 13.01 2.78
C ASN A 212 10.51 12.32 3.96
N TYR A 213 11.27 11.79 4.90
CA TYR A 213 10.69 11.25 6.12
C TYR A 213 11.58 11.52 7.32
N ILE A 214 10.95 11.69 8.48
CA ILE A 214 11.58 11.93 9.77
C ILE A 214 10.98 10.94 10.77
N VAL A 215 11.84 10.31 11.57
CA VAL A 215 11.42 9.42 12.65
C VAL A 215 11.73 10.09 13.98
N GLU A 216 10.72 10.22 14.82
CA GLU A 216 10.79 10.85 16.12
C GLU A 216 10.32 9.88 17.21
N SER A 217 10.75 10.08 18.46
CA SER A 217 10.25 9.28 19.58
C SER A 217 8.91 9.82 20.05
N THR A 218 7.93 8.93 20.25
CA THR A 218 6.60 9.27 20.79
C THR A 218 6.37 8.56 22.12
N ARG A 219 5.66 9.23 23.02
CA ARG A 219 5.31 8.68 24.33
C ARG A 219 3.84 8.27 24.32
N VAL A 220 3.58 7.00 24.60
CA VAL A 220 2.21 6.51 24.78
C VAL A 220 2.03 5.97 26.19
N GLY A 221 1.20 6.67 26.97
CA GLY A 221 1.01 6.42 28.40
C GLY A 221 2.32 6.48 29.17
N ASN A 222 2.76 5.32 29.67
CA ASN A 222 3.98 5.18 30.46
C ASN A 222 5.22 4.73 29.65
N ARG A 223 5.05 4.32 28.38
CA ARG A 223 6.14 3.91 27.49
C ARG A 223 6.59 5.08 26.62
N THR A 224 7.91 5.27 26.51
CA THR A 224 8.55 6.36 25.76
C THR A 224 9.40 5.85 24.59
N ASP A 225 9.37 4.55 24.33
CA ASP A 225 10.19 3.86 23.35
C ASP A 225 9.49 3.63 22.00
N TYR A 226 8.27 4.14 21.84
CA TYR A 226 7.57 4.14 20.56
C TYR A 226 8.15 5.21 19.62
N GLU A 227 7.97 4.97 18.33
CA GLU A 227 8.36 5.86 17.25
C GLU A 227 7.13 6.48 16.57
N ARG A 228 7.32 7.67 16.03
CA ARG A 228 6.40 8.40 15.17
C ARG A 228 7.11 8.63 13.84
N LEU A 229 6.50 8.19 12.75
CA LEU A 229 6.99 8.45 11.40
C LEU A 229 6.25 9.66 10.83
N VAL A 230 6.98 10.71 10.47
CA VAL A 230 6.47 11.86 9.71
C VAL A 230 6.96 11.71 8.27
N LEU A 231 6.05 11.58 7.32
CA LEU A 231 6.33 11.45 5.89
C LEU A 231 5.85 12.69 5.15
N GLU A 232 6.69 13.27 4.32
CA GLU A 232 6.41 14.46 3.52
C GLU A 232 6.57 14.10 2.04
N VAL A 233 5.54 14.39 1.24
CA VAL A 233 5.47 14.02 -0.19
C VAL A 233 5.13 15.25 -1.01
N TRP A 234 5.91 15.50 -2.06
CA TRP A 234 5.68 16.56 -3.05
C TRP A 234 5.46 15.93 -4.43
N THR A 235 4.42 16.39 -5.13
CA THR A 235 4.07 15.95 -6.48
C THR A 235 4.06 17.14 -7.45
N ASN A 236 4.04 16.86 -8.75
CA ASN A 236 3.89 17.87 -9.80
C ASN A 236 2.41 18.19 -10.14
N GLY A 237 1.46 17.66 -9.37
CA GLY A 237 0.01 17.81 -9.60
C GLY A 237 -0.61 16.76 -10.52
N SER A 238 0.18 15.96 -11.24
CA SER A 238 -0.35 14.85 -12.06
C SER A 238 -1.05 13.79 -11.22
N VAL A 239 -0.53 13.56 -10.00
CA VAL A 239 -1.11 12.64 -9.00
C VAL A 239 -1.16 13.36 -7.66
N ALA A 240 -2.27 13.24 -6.93
CA ALA A 240 -2.38 13.81 -5.60
C ALA A 240 -1.45 13.09 -4.62
N PRO A 241 -0.83 13.80 -3.65
CA PRO A 241 0.09 13.17 -2.69
C PRO A 241 -0.51 12.00 -1.89
N ASN A 242 -1.81 12.07 -1.56
CA ASN A 242 -2.54 11.01 -0.84
C ASN A 242 -2.66 9.74 -1.69
N ASP A 243 -2.98 9.91 -2.97
CA ASP A 243 -3.14 8.81 -3.92
C ASP A 243 -1.78 8.18 -4.23
N ALA A 244 -0.74 9.00 -4.41
CA ALA A 244 0.63 8.52 -4.57
C ALA A 244 1.10 7.67 -3.39
N LEU A 245 0.80 8.08 -2.15
CA LEU A 245 1.12 7.30 -0.96
C LEU A 245 0.34 5.97 -0.90
N THR A 246 -0.93 6.01 -1.26
CA THR A 246 -1.81 4.82 -1.28
C THR A 246 -1.33 3.83 -2.34
N GLN A 247 -1.01 4.29 -3.54
CA GLN A 247 -0.42 3.49 -4.60
C GLN A 247 0.93 2.89 -4.17
N ALA A 248 1.79 3.67 -3.52
CA ALA A 248 3.06 3.16 -2.99
C ALA A 248 2.85 2.01 -1.98
N ALA A 249 1.86 2.16 -1.09
CA ALA A 249 1.52 1.13 -0.12
C ALA A 249 0.99 -0.15 -0.80
N HIS A 250 0.11 -0.01 -1.80
CA HIS A 250 -0.38 -1.15 -2.59
C HIS A 250 0.73 -1.89 -3.33
N ILE A 251 1.69 -1.16 -3.92
CA ILE A 251 2.84 -1.77 -4.59
C ILE A 251 3.67 -2.59 -3.59
N LEU A 252 3.96 -2.04 -2.41
CA LEU A 252 4.68 -2.76 -1.35
C LEU A 252 3.90 -4.00 -0.86
N ASP A 253 2.60 -3.86 -0.63
CA ASP A 253 1.73 -4.96 -0.18
C ASP A 253 1.76 -6.11 -1.20
N LYS A 254 1.64 -5.82 -2.50
CA LYS A 254 1.73 -6.83 -3.57
C LYS A 254 3.03 -7.64 -3.48
N TYR A 255 4.17 -6.99 -3.26
CA TYR A 255 5.45 -7.69 -3.10
C TYR A 255 5.52 -8.47 -1.78
N PHE A 256 4.98 -7.94 -0.68
CA PHE A 256 4.97 -8.63 0.60
C PHE A 256 4.08 -9.88 0.60
N ARG A 257 2.96 -9.86 -0.14
CA ARG A 257 2.07 -11.02 -0.30
C ARG A 257 2.78 -12.26 -0.86
N MET A 258 3.71 -12.06 -1.78
CA MET A 258 4.53 -13.16 -2.33
C MET A 258 5.36 -13.88 -1.25
N PHE A 259 5.75 -13.19 -0.18
CA PHE A 259 6.46 -13.81 0.94
C PHE A 259 5.54 -14.60 1.87
N PHE A 260 4.26 -14.21 2.00
CA PHE A 260 3.29 -14.96 2.80
C PHE A 260 3.00 -16.33 2.18
N GLU A 261 2.97 -16.42 0.84
CA GLU A 261 2.78 -17.68 0.12
C GLU A 261 3.91 -18.68 0.34
N LEU A 262 5.16 -18.22 0.45
CA LEU A 262 6.30 -19.07 0.83
C LEU A 262 6.11 -19.68 2.24
N GLY A 263 5.54 -18.89 3.16
CA GLY A 263 5.22 -19.32 4.51
C GLY A 263 4.15 -20.42 4.56
N ARG A 264 3.20 -20.44 3.61
CA ARG A 264 2.17 -21.50 3.53
C ARG A 264 2.75 -22.89 3.25
N VAL A 265 3.93 -22.97 2.62
CA VAL A 265 4.63 -24.25 2.37
C VAL A 265 5.53 -24.68 3.54
N GLY A 266 6.01 -23.73 4.36
CA GLY A 266 7.00 -24.01 5.42
C GLY A 266 6.50 -23.92 6.87
N LEU A 267 5.42 -23.18 7.13
CA LEU A 267 4.81 -23.02 8.43
C LEU A 267 3.43 -23.64 8.38
N GLY A 268 3.29 -24.88 8.87
CA GLY A 268 2.01 -25.54 9.14
C GLY A 268 1.20 -24.86 10.25
N ARG A 269 1.10 -23.53 10.21
CA ARG A 269 0.21 -22.72 11.03
C ARG A 269 -0.80 -22.09 10.09
N PRO A 270 -2.09 -22.47 10.17
CA PRO A 270 -3.14 -21.67 9.59
C PRO A 270 -3.22 -20.40 10.43
N GLU A 271 -2.54 -19.34 10.02
CA GLU A 271 -2.96 -18.01 10.44
C GLU A 271 -4.30 -17.73 9.77
N VAL A 272 -5.26 -17.34 10.59
CA VAL A 272 -6.62 -17.01 10.19
C VAL A 272 -6.55 -15.70 9.39
N ASP A 273 -6.36 -15.82 8.08
CA ASP A 273 -6.78 -14.78 7.14
C ASP A 273 -8.32 -14.69 7.27
N ASN A 274 -8.80 -13.62 7.89
CA ASN A 274 -10.22 -13.27 7.84
C ASN A 274 -10.61 -12.73 6.46
N ASP A 275 -9.66 -12.21 5.68
CA ASP A 275 -9.94 -11.58 4.38
C ASP A 275 -10.09 -12.62 3.26
N ALA A 276 -9.40 -13.77 3.32
CA ALA A 276 -9.59 -14.86 2.37
C ALA A 276 -10.90 -15.65 2.58
N GLN A 277 -11.64 -15.39 3.67
CA GLN A 277 -12.92 -16.05 3.94
C GLN A 277 -14.08 -15.43 3.15
N GLU A 278 -13.96 -14.18 2.68
CA GLU A 278 -15.03 -13.54 1.92
C GLU A 278 -15.12 -14.08 0.47
N ASP A 279 -14.00 -14.42 -0.16
CA ASP A 279 -13.98 -14.83 -1.57
C ASP A 279 -14.56 -16.25 -1.81
N GLU A 280 -14.41 -17.20 -0.88
CA GLU A 280 -15.02 -18.55 -1.01
C GLU A 280 -16.53 -18.56 -0.73
N LEU A 281 -17.08 -17.53 -0.08
CA LEU A 281 -18.48 -17.47 0.36
C LEU A 281 -19.39 -16.70 -0.62
N ILE A 282 -18.87 -16.20 -1.75
CA ILE A 282 -19.65 -15.49 -2.77
C ILE A 282 -20.70 -16.41 -3.41
N ASN A 283 -20.42 -17.72 -3.50
CA ASN A 283 -21.30 -18.70 -4.14
C ASN A 283 -22.29 -19.42 -3.20
N VAL A 284 -22.32 -19.09 -1.90
CA VAL A 284 -23.26 -19.70 -0.95
C VAL A 284 -24.59 -18.92 -0.94
N PRO A 285 -25.72 -19.54 -1.32
CA PRO A 285 -27.03 -18.90 -1.28
C PRO A 285 -27.40 -18.43 0.14
N ASP A 286 -27.88 -17.20 0.29
CA ASP A 286 -28.31 -16.66 1.59
C ASP A 286 -29.74 -17.13 1.92
N MET A 287 -29.87 -18.42 2.19
CA MET A 287 -31.13 -19.08 2.54
C MET A 287 -31.34 -19.09 4.06
N SER A 288 -32.61 -18.95 4.50
CA SER A 288 -32.96 -19.09 5.92
C SER A 288 -32.89 -20.55 6.35
N ILE A 289 -32.57 -20.78 7.62
CA ILE A 289 -32.64 -22.11 8.24
C ILE A 289 -34.09 -22.61 8.32
N ASP A 290 -35.09 -21.73 8.20
CA ASP A 290 -36.51 -22.11 8.07
C ASP A 290 -36.80 -22.87 6.77
N ASP A 291 -36.08 -22.55 5.69
CA ASP A 291 -36.26 -23.16 4.36
C ASP A 291 -35.47 -24.48 4.21
N LEU A 292 -34.54 -24.72 5.13
CA LEU A 292 -33.77 -25.94 5.24
C LEU A 292 -34.53 -26.85 6.20
N ASP A 293 -35.28 -27.82 5.68
CA ASP A 293 -36.16 -28.75 6.43
C ASP A 293 -35.45 -29.55 7.54
N PHE A 294 -35.00 -28.89 8.60
CA PHE A 294 -34.36 -29.47 9.77
C PHE A 294 -35.40 -30.07 10.71
N SER A 295 -35.00 -31.06 11.49
CA SER A 295 -35.86 -31.53 12.57
C SER A 295 -36.15 -30.38 13.55
N GLN A 296 -37.35 -30.38 14.15
CA GLN A 296 -37.77 -29.35 15.10
C GLN A 296 -36.78 -29.16 16.27
N ARG A 297 -35.99 -30.20 16.58
CA ARG A 297 -34.92 -30.14 17.57
C ARG A 297 -33.68 -29.41 17.06
N THR A 298 -33.18 -29.78 15.88
CA THR A 298 -31.99 -29.16 15.26
C THR A 298 -32.25 -27.69 14.97
N PHE A 299 -33.42 -27.36 14.41
CA PHE A 299 -33.88 -26.00 14.17
C PHE A 299 -33.87 -25.13 15.43
N ASN A 300 -34.49 -25.61 16.52
CA ASN A 300 -34.54 -24.86 17.78
C ASN A 300 -33.17 -24.71 18.44
N CYS A 301 -32.25 -25.66 18.26
CA CYS A 301 -30.87 -25.53 18.74
C CYS A 301 -30.09 -24.47 17.95
N LEU A 302 -30.18 -24.46 16.61
CA LEU A 302 -29.52 -23.48 15.74
C LEU A 302 -30.03 -22.06 15.99
N ARG A 303 -31.36 -21.90 16.07
CA ARG A 303 -32.00 -20.61 16.37
C ARG A 303 -31.58 -20.03 17.71
N ARG A 304 -31.41 -20.88 18.73
CA ARG A 304 -30.92 -20.45 20.06
C ARG A 304 -29.44 -20.09 20.07
N ALA A 305 -28.66 -20.66 19.15
CA ALA A 305 -27.26 -20.31 18.94
C ALA A 305 -27.09 -19.03 18.08
N GLY A 306 -28.19 -18.43 17.62
CA GLY A 306 -28.15 -17.22 16.80
C GLY A 306 -27.78 -17.45 15.35
N ILE A 307 -27.68 -18.72 14.92
CA ILE A 307 -27.44 -19.09 13.53
C ILE A 307 -28.82 -19.11 12.86
N MET A 308 -29.02 -18.24 11.87
CA MET A 308 -30.30 -18.04 11.18
C MET A 308 -30.21 -18.27 9.67
N THR A 309 -29.01 -18.26 9.08
CA THR A 309 -28.81 -18.45 7.64
C THR A 309 -27.85 -19.60 7.31
N LEU A 310 -27.99 -20.16 6.11
CA LEU A 310 -27.09 -21.19 5.55
C LEU A 310 -25.63 -20.71 5.57
N ARG A 311 -25.39 -19.44 5.21
CA ARG A 311 -24.07 -18.80 5.24
C ARG A 311 -23.42 -18.87 6.61
N GLN A 312 -24.17 -18.57 7.67
CA GLN A 312 -23.66 -18.65 9.04
C GLN A 312 -23.35 -20.09 9.45
N LEU A 313 -24.13 -21.06 8.96
CA LEU A 313 -23.91 -22.48 9.21
C LEU A 313 -22.64 -23.00 8.50
N ALA A 314 -22.36 -22.52 7.29
CA ALA A 314 -21.16 -22.86 6.51
C ALA A 314 -19.84 -22.35 7.14
N ILE A 315 -19.92 -21.21 7.85
CA ILE A 315 -18.77 -20.63 8.56
C ILE A 315 -18.50 -21.37 9.88
N SER A 316 -19.55 -21.88 10.51
CA SER A 316 -19.50 -22.56 11.81
C SER A 316 -18.75 -23.89 11.71
N ASN A 317 -17.96 -24.23 12.72
CA ASN A 317 -17.26 -25.52 12.78
C ASN A 317 -18.02 -26.58 13.60
N GLU A 318 -17.71 -27.85 13.34
CA GLU A 318 -18.34 -29.00 14.01
C GLU A 318 -18.20 -28.94 15.54
N GLY A 319 -17.09 -28.40 16.04
CA GLY A 319 -16.82 -28.22 17.47
C GLY A 319 -17.74 -27.18 18.12
N GLU A 320 -17.97 -26.06 17.45
CA GLU A 320 -18.89 -25.00 17.86
C GLU A 320 -20.34 -25.50 17.88
N LEU A 321 -20.75 -26.22 16.83
CA LEU A 321 -22.11 -26.79 16.78
C LEU A 321 -22.33 -27.83 17.88
N THR A 322 -21.34 -28.67 18.17
CA THR A 322 -21.42 -29.67 19.24
C THR A 322 -21.43 -29.05 20.64
N SER A 323 -20.92 -27.81 20.79
CA SER A 323 -20.97 -27.07 22.05
C SER A 323 -22.36 -26.53 22.39
N ILE A 324 -23.28 -26.49 21.41
CA ILE A 324 -24.65 -26.03 21.61
C ILE A 324 -25.41 -27.03 22.50
N ARG A 325 -25.99 -26.52 23.58
CA ARG A 325 -26.74 -27.34 24.54
C ARG A 325 -27.89 -28.09 23.86
N GLY A 326 -27.82 -29.43 23.88
CA GLY A 326 -28.85 -30.30 23.30
C GLY A 326 -28.62 -30.70 21.84
N PHE A 327 -27.55 -30.18 21.23
CA PHE A 327 -27.03 -30.56 19.93
C PHE A 327 -26.28 -31.90 20.05
N GLY A 328 -26.64 -32.88 19.25
CA GLY A 328 -26.08 -34.22 19.33
C GLY A 328 -25.73 -34.78 17.96
N LYS A 329 -25.18 -36.00 17.93
CA LYS A 329 -24.70 -36.66 16.69
C LYS A 329 -25.74 -36.70 15.56
N LYS A 330 -27.03 -36.86 15.89
CA LYS A 330 -28.12 -36.84 14.91
C LYS A 330 -28.32 -35.46 14.27
N SER A 331 -28.33 -34.38 15.06
CA SER A 331 -28.44 -33.00 14.56
C SER A 331 -27.22 -32.58 13.73
N LEU A 332 -26.05 -33.09 14.08
CA LEU A 332 -24.81 -32.85 13.33
C LEU A 332 -24.85 -33.53 11.96
N ASN A 333 -25.30 -34.79 11.90
CA ASN A 333 -25.49 -35.50 10.63
C ASN A 333 -26.56 -34.82 9.75
N GLU A 334 -27.66 -34.34 10.35
CA GLU A 334 -28.67 -33.54 9.63
C GLU A 334 -28.05 -32.27 9.02
N VAL A 335 -27.19 -31.56 9.75
CA VAL A 335 -26.48 -30.37 9.23
C VAL A 335 -25.53 -30.74 8.09
N ARG A 336 -24.76 -31.82 8.23
CA ARG A 336 -23.83 -32.28 7.18
C ARG A 336 -24.57 -32.66 5.90
N GLU A 337 -25.67 -33.38 6.02
CA GLU A 337 -26.50 -33.79 4.89
C GLU A 337 -27.11 -32.57 4.16
N ARG A 338 -27.68 -31.62 4.91
CA ARG A 338 -28.28 -30.40 4.32
C ARG A 338 -27.26 -29.47 3.69
N LEU A 339 -26.08 -29.32 4.28
CA LEU A 339 -25.00 -28.54 3.67
C LEU A 339 -24.53 -29.22 2.37
N SER A 340 -24.37 -30.55 2.36
CA SER A 340 -23.94 -31.30 1.17
C SER A 340 -24.94 -31.20 0.00
N GLN A 341 -26.25 -31.14 0.27
CA GLN A 341 -27.29 -30.90 -0.73
C GLN A 341 -27.15 -29.55 -1.45
N HIS A 342 -26.52 -28.57 -0.79
CA HIS A 342 -26.25 -27.24 -1.34
C HIS A 342 -24.79 -27.07 -1.80
N GLY A 343 -24.03 -28.17 -1.91
CA GLY A 343 -22.66 -28.17 -2.41
C GLY A 343 -21.64 -27.56 -1.44
N VAL A 344 -21.97 -27.52 -0.13
CA VAL A 344 -21.10 -26.98 0.92
C VAL A 344 -20.79 -28.08 1.93
N ASP A 345 -19.54 -28.24 2.34
CA ASP A 345 -19.16 -29.18 3.38
C ASP A 345 -19.00 -28.51 4.75
N LEU A 346 -19.42 -29.20 5.81
CA LEU A 346 -19.25 -28.73 7.18
C LEU A 346 -17.78 -28.79 7.60
N LYS A 347 -17.25 -27.68 8.13
CA LYS A 347 -15.86 -27.62 8.62
C LYS A 347 -15.65 -28.57 9.82
N PRO A 348 -14.61 -29.42 9.80
CA PRO A 348 -14.32 -30.33 10.92
C PRO A 348 -13.96 -29.55 12.19
N ALA A 349 -14.04 -30.22 13.34
CA ALA A 349 -13.64 -29.64 14.61
C ALA A 349 -12.15 -29.23 14.58
N ARG A 350 -11.82 -28.05 15.14
CA ARG A 350 -10.44 -27.56 15.21
C ARG A 350 -9.55 -28.61 15.89
N GLY A 351 -8.71 -29.30 15.10
CA GLY A 351 -7.74 -30.29 15.57
C GLY A 351 -8.04 -31.77 15.30
N SER A 352 -9.10 -32.15 14.57
CA SER A 352 -9.25 -33.53 14.07
C SER A 352 -8.71 -33.66 12.64
N PHE A 353 -7.61 -34.37 12.48
CA PHE A 353 -7.12 -34.86 11.19
C PHE A 353 -8.20 -35.79 10.62
N ALA A 354 -8.76 -35.49 9.44
CA ALA A 354 -9.54 -36.47 8.70
C ALA A 354 -8.59 -37.61 8.33
N SER A 355 -8.80 -38.80 8.88
CA SER A 355 -8.19 -40.01 8.37
C SER A 355 -8.63 -40.15 6.92
N ILE A 356 -7.67 -40.09 6.00
CA ILE A 356 -7.82 -40.66 4.66
C ILE A 356 -8.08 -42.15 4.89
N ASP A 357 -9.35 -42.53 4.90
CA ASP A 357 -9.74 -43.92 4.75
C ASP A 357 -9.82 -44.20 3.25
N LEU A 358 -8.87 -45.01 2.81
CA LEU A 358 -9.02 -46.08 1.83
C LEU A 358 -9.49 -45.63 0.43
N LEU A 359 -8.50 -45.49 -0.44
CA LEU A 359 -8.68 -45.78 -1.87
C LEU A 359 -9.30 -47.18 -1.97
N ASP A 360 -10.53 -47.24 -2.49
CA ASP A 360 -11.10 -48.47 -3.01
C ASP A 360 -10.18 -48.97 -4.15
N ASP A 361 -9.50 -50.08 -3.90
CA ASP A 361 -8.96 -50.95 -4.94
C ASP A 361 -10.17 -51.58 -5.66
N ASP A 362 -10.68 -50.90 -6.69
CA ASP A 362 -11.48 -51.50 -7.76
C ASP A 362 -10.62 -51.55 -9.04
N ASP A 363 -9.58 -52.38 -9.01
CA ASP A 363 -8.99 -52.99 -10.21
C ASP A 363 -9.52 -54.43 -10.29
N ASP A 364 -10.68 -54.60 -10.92
CA ASP A 364 -11.10 -55.88 -11.53
C ASP A 364 -12.16 -55.58 -12.60
N ASP A 365 -11.70 -55.26 -13.80
CA ASP A 365 -12.38 -55.61 -15.07
C ASP A 365 -11.41 -55.37 -16.25
N LEU A 366 -10.65 -56.42 -16.61
CA LEU A 366 -10.29 -56.77 -17.99
C LEU A 366 -9.83 -58.24 -18.12
#